data_AF-A0AAN6I3M8-F1
#
_entry.id   AF-A0AAN6I3M8-F1
#
_cell.length_a   1.000
_cell.length_b   1.000
_cell.length_c   1.000
_cell.angle_alpha   90.00
_cell.angle_beta   90.00
_cell.angle_gamma   90.00
#
_symmetry.space_group_name_H-M   'P 1'
#
loop_
_entity.id
_entity.type
_entity.pdbx_description
1 polymer ?
#
loop_
_entity_poly.entity_id
_entity_poly.type
_entity_poly.pdbx_seq_one_letter_code
_entity_poly.pdbx_strand_id
1 'polypeptide(L)'
;MILFRLSSTSSLQRNRLSDLRTLLRIVNKKSEFYSEEDRSANSESEVVRQFRKLIPKDHKLSHDISSWKQLNEPQDLVEIPKVPDALDEVTLDAYVRTLNRVKTRKFDQNPVYVKKAFEKIVESNVPEKLHTYNMILKFFATTHDFNNVKETMRVMNQRKLYPTTESFNFVLGPMRTSRHERKFALINMYLKQMRFYKQIPDLSTCYILFECLCTHRKPIYDYMVKNGCSLHPILPAVMAYKHDIEKKSFGELMAEMVANNQSFKDDPKLVAEFVRFALDEYGPSQAWDFAMTRLETDITELTPSMLVHFVNYFVRENQLYNAIAIINNFDNHFLKRKVHKVYEILAAAMIDRPNTENWSVLARRFYIESKTSFSRTIMLPKEVAKLRARAKEYGYTNFNPEKLTHEEFDLTSKVLENLQWSDPRRPIFELQDNQESFQEAAKFVM
;
A
#
# COMPACT_ATOMS: atom_id res chain seq x y z
N MET A 1 26.96 -54.25 -4.74
CA MET A 1 25.73 -53.84 -5.44
C MET A 1 24.52 -54.32 -4.63
N ILE A 2 24.11 -53.55 -3.61
CA ILE A 2 22.88 -53.77 -2.85
C ILE A 2 22.25 -52.38 -2.67
N LEU A 3 21.16 -52.14 -3.41
CA LEU A 3 20.34 -50.92 -3.36
C LEU A 3 19.31 -51.09 -2.24
N PHE A 4 19.40 -50.30 -1.17
CA PHE A 4 18.33 -50.17 -0.18
C PHE A 4 17.41 -49.00 -0.55
N ARG A 5 16.12 -49.31 -0.67
CA ARG A 5 15.01 -48.38 -0.93
C ARG A 5 14.89 -47.35 0.19
N LEU A 6 15.11 -46.08 -0.13
CA LEU A 6 14.62 -44.94 0.65
C LEU A 6 13.25 -44.53 0.11
N SER A 7 12.18 -45.09 0.66
CA SER A 7 10.81 -44.61 0.44
C SER A 7 10.01 -44.74 1.73
N SER A 8 9.80 -43.62 2.45
CA SER A 8 8.62 -43.40 3.32
C SER A 8 8.60 -42.09 4.14
N THR A 9 9.63 -41.25 4.15
CA THR A 9 9.61 -40.04 5.02
C THR A 9 8.83 -38.85 4.43
N SER A 10 8.68 -38.75 3.10
CA SER A 10 8.02 -37.61 2.45
C SER A 10 6.48 -37.69 2.47
N SER A 11 5.89 -38.88 2.47
CA SER A 11 4.42 -39.07 2.54
C SER A 11 3.90 -38.85 3.96
N LEU A 12 4.64 -39.31 4.97
CA LEU A 12 4.33 -39.09 6.39
C LEU A 12 4.39 -37.61 6.78
N GLN A 13 5.38 -36.85 6.28
CA GLN A 13 5.43 -35.40 6.50
C GLN A 13 4.31 -34.64 5.77
N ARG A 14 3.97 -35.03 4.52
CA ARG A 14 2.85 -34.41 3.79
C ARG A 14 1.50 -34.68 4.44
N ASN A 15 1.27 -35.89 4.94
CA ASN A 15 0.03 -36.25 5.62
C ASN A 15 -0.11 -35.49 6.94
N ARG A 16 0.97 -35.35 7.73
CA ARG A 16 0.93 -34.50 8.94
C ARG A 16 0.66 -33.03 8.65
N LEU A 17 1.17 -32.49 7.53
CA LEU A 17 0.90 -31.11 7.09
C LEU A 17 -0.54 -30.93 6.58
N SER A 18 -1.11 -31.91 5.88
CA SER A 18 -2.53 -31.87 5.48
C SER A 18 -3.46 -32.01 6.68
N ASP A 19 -3.09 -32.85 7.64
CA ASP A 19 -3.86 -33.07 8.87
C ASP A 19 -3.80 -31.84 9.78
N LEU A 20 -2.63 -31.20 9.90
CA LEU A 20 -2.49 -29.92 10.62
C LEU A 20 -3.29 -28.81 9.94
N ARG A 21 -3.27 -28.72 8.60
CA ARG A 21 -4.10 -27.75 7.86
C ARG A 21 -5.59 -28.00 8.04
N THR A 22 -6.00 -29.26 8.12
CA THR A 22 -7.39 -29.66 8.30
C THR A 22 -7.84 -29.40 9.73
N LEU A 23 -7.01 -29.71 10.72
CA LEU A 23 -7.24 -29.37 12.13
C LEU A 23 -7.27 -27.85 12.35
N LEU A 24 -6.35 -27.09 11.75
CA LEU A 24 -6.37 -25.62 11.79
C LEU A 24 -7.64 -25.06 11.14
N ARG A 25 -8.10 -25.63 10.02
CA ARG A 25 -9.41 -25.25 9.41
C ARG A 25 -10.59 -25.55 10.32
N ILE A 26 -10.60 -26.69 11.01
CA ILE A 26 -11.66 -27.08 11.94
C ILE A 26 -11.66 -26.16 13.18
N VAL A 27 -10.47 -25.87 13.73
CA VAL A 27 -10.29 -24.92 14.84
C VAL A 27 -10.65 -23.49 14.42
N ASN A 28 -10.36 -23.10 13.17
CA ASN A 28 -10.77 -21.81 12.62
C ASN A 28 -12.29 -21.71 12.50
N LYS A 29 -12.96 -22.75 11.97
CA LYS A 29 -14.43 -22.79 11.88
C LYS A 29 -15.13 -22.72 13.23
N LYS A 30 -14.56 -23.33 14.27
CA LYS A 30 -15.11 -23.32 15.64
C LYS A 30 -14.70 -22.12 16.48
N SER A 31 -13.79 -21.28 16.01
CA SER A 31 -13.36 -20.10 16.75
C SER A 31 -14.40 -18.99 16.62
N GLU A 32 -14.89 -18.47 17.76
CA GLU A 32 -15.76 -17.29 17.82
C GLU A 32 -15.16 -16.07 17.09
N PHE A 33 -13.84 -16.03 16.91
CA PHE A 33 -13.12 -14.95 16.25
C PHE A 33 -12.73 -15.18 14.78
N TYR A 34 -12.79 -16.41 14.24
CA TYR A 34 -12.14 -16.74 12.95
C TYR A 34 -13.02 -17.59 12.02
N SER A 35 -14.35 -17.50 12.13
CA SER A 35 -15.24 -18.24 11.23
C SER A 35 -15.11 -17.73 9.78
N GLU A 36 -14.95 -18.66 8.84
CA GLU A 36 -14.73 -18.35 7.42
C GLU A 36 -16.00 -17.87 6.68
N GLU A 37 -17.16 -17.85 7.35
CA GLU A 37 -18.48 -17.76 6.72
C GLU A 37 -19.05 -16.34 6.57
N ASP A 38 -18.45 -15.32 7.20
CA ASP A 38 -19.05 -13.97 7.23
C ASP A 38 -18.62 -13.10 6.01
N ARG A 39 -19.00 -13.53 4.79
CA ARG A 39 -18.80 -12.73 3.55
C ARG A 39 -19.55 -11.39 3.57
N SER A 40 -20.65 -11.32 4.34
CA SER A 40 -21.38 -10.07 4.65
C SER A 40 -20.53 -9.03 5.38
N ALA A 41 -19.43 -9.43 6.01
CA ALA A 41 -18.57 -8.55 6.80
C ALA A 41 -17.46 -7.83 6.00
N ASN A 42 -17.44 -7.91 4.66
CA ASN A 42 -16.40 -7.25 3.86
C ASN A 42 -16.84 -5.88 3.30
N SER A 43 -17.35 -5.00 4.15
CA SER A 43 -17.78 -3.65 3.77
C SER A 43 -17.29 -2.58 4.74
N GLU A 44 -17.09 -1.37 4.21
CA GLU A 44 -16.76 -0.18 5.01
C GLU A 44 -17.86 0.19 6.01
N SER A 45 -19.13 0.05 5.61
CA SER A 45 -20.28 0.33 6.47
C SER A 45 -20.29 -0.55 7.71
N GLU A 46 -19.90 -1.82 7.58
CA GLU A 46 -19.76 -2.74 8.71
C GLU A 46 -18.61 -2.33 9.64
N VAL A 47 -17.47 -1.88 9.09
CA VAL A 47 -16.35 -1.34 9.87
C VAL A 47 -16.80 -0.17 10.74
N VAL A 48 -17.49 0.79 10.14
CA VAL A 48 -18.05 1.93 10.87
C VAL A 48 -19.05 1.48 11.94
N ARG A 49 -19.90 0.49 11.64
CA ARG A 49 -20.86 -0.06 12.60
C ARG A 49 -20.16 -0.70 13.80
N GLN A 50 -19.10 -1.49 13.58
CA GLN A 50 -18.34 -2.11 14.66
C GLN A 50 -17.56 -1.08 15.48
N PHE A 51 -16.93 -0.10 14.83
CA PHE A 51 -16.28 1.02 15.50
C PHE A 51 -17.22 1.76 16.45
N ARG A 52 -18.44 2.10 16.01
CA ARG A 52 -19.44 2.77 16.86
C ARG A 52 -19.85 1.92 18.07
N LYS A 53 -19.88 0.59 17.95
CA LYS A 53 -20.20 -0.32 19.07
C LYS A 53 -19.09 -0.39 20.12
N LEU A 54 -17.85 -0.04 19.75
CA LEU A 54 -16.71 -0.04 20.67
C LEU A 54 -16.64 1.22 21.52
N ILE A 55 -17.33 2.29 21.12
CA ILE A 55 -17.24 3.61 21.76
C ILE A 55 -18.42 3.79 22.73
N PRO A 56 -18.17 3.86 24.06
CA PRO A 56 -19.20 4.26 25.02
C PRO A 56 -19.74 5.66 24.72
N LYS A 57 -21.02 5.93 25.04
CA LYS A 57 -21.69 7.20 24.73
C LYS A 57 -20.95 8.44 25.25
N ASP A 58 -20.35 8.34 26.44
CA ASP A 58 -19.65 9.44 27.11
C ASP A 58 -18.12 9.30 27.05
N HIS A 59 -17.61 8.46 26.15
CA HIS A 59 -16.18 8.23 26.02
C HIS A 59 -15.46 9.44 25.42
N LYS A 60 -14.48 9.98 26.18
CA LYS A 60 -13.50 10.95 25.69
C LYS A 60 -12.36 10.22 25.03
N LEU A 61 -12.11 10.55 23.76
CA LEU A 61 -11.05 9.92 22.97
C LEU A 61 -9.68 10.24 23.58
N SER A 62 -8.86 9.21 23.80
CA SER A 62 -7.47 9.41 24.20
C SER A 62 -6.70 10.12 23.08
N HIS A 63 -5.96 11.18 23.44
CA HIS A 63 -5.08 11.90 22.51
C HIS A 63 -3.73 11.21 22.30
N ASP A 64 -3.52 10.02 22.86
CA ASP A 64 -2.30 9.25 22.64
C ASP A 64 -2.17 8.80 21.17
N ILE A 65 -1.02 9.16 20.58
CA ILE A 65 -0.64 8.82 19.21
C ILE A 65 0.66 8.00 19.17
N SER A 66 1.06 7.40 20.30
CA SER A 66 2.27 6.56 20.43
C SER A 66 2.30 5.43 19.39
N SER A 67 1.20 4.69 19.26
CA SER A 67 1.03 3.62 18.27
C SER A 67 1.18 4.16 16.84
N TRP A 68 0.55 5.31 16.55
CA TRP A 68 0.65 5.96 15.24
C TRP A 68 2.09 6.36 14.89
N LYS A 69 2.84 6.94 15.85
CA LYS A 69 4.25 7.29 15.66
C LYS A 69 5.08 6.03 15.37
N GLN A 70 4.97 5.01 16.21
CA GLN A 70 5.70 3.75 16.04
C GLN A 70 5.35 3.04 14.71
N LEU A 71 4.09 3.10 14.25
CA LEU A 71 3.67 2.54 12.97
C LEU A 71 4.34 3.20 11.76
N ASN A 72 4.63 4.49 11.87
CA ASN A 72 5.20 5.29 10.78
C ASN A 72 6.71 5.53 10.92
N GLU A 73 7.35 4.95 11.95
CA GLU A 73 8.81 4.92 12.05
C GLU A 73 9.43 4.19 10.85
N PRO A 74 10.43 4.79 10.18
CA PRO A 74 11.05 4.21 9.00
C PRO A 74 11.89 2.98 9.38
N GLN A 75 11.86 1.96 8.51
CA GLN A 75 12.85 0.88 8.54
C GLN A 75 14.13 1.38 7.89
N ASP A 76 15.17 1.60 8.67
CA ASP A 76 16.41 2.25 8.24
C ASP A 76 17.62 1.29 8.16
N LEU A 77 17.58 0.17 8.88
CA LEU A 77 18.67 -0.79 9.00
C LEU A 77 18.75 -1.72 7.77
N VAL A 78 19.94 -1.82 7.16
CA VAL A 78 20.18 -2.73 6.01
C VAL A 78 20.62 -4.10 6.48
N GLU A 79 21.57 -4.13 7.41
CA GLU A 79 22.20 -5.35 7.91
C GLU A 79 21.30 -6.09 8.90
N ILE A 80 21.37 -7.41 8.88
CA ILE A 80 20.65 -8.24 9.83
C ILE A 80 21.41 -8.25 11.16
N PRO A 81 20.77 -7.91 12.29
CA PRO A 81 21.45 -7.93 13.59
C PRO A 81 21.79 -9.35 14.01
N LYS A 82 23.00 -9.52 14.56
CA LYS A 82 23.43 -10.79 15.18
C LYS A 82 22.53 -11.13 16.35
N VAL A 83 22.23 -12.42 16.52
CA VAL A 83 21.50 -12.91 17.69
C VAL A 83 22.38 -12.69 18.91
N PRO A 84 21.86 -12.11 20.01
CA PRO A 84 22.61 -12.00 21.26
C PRO A 84 23.03 -13.36 21.82
N ASP A 85 24.20 -13.43 22.44
CA ASP A 85 24.72 -14.69 23.03
C ASP A 85 23.88 -15.16 24.23
N ALA A 86 23.29 -14.22 24.96
CA ALA A 86 22.28 -14.46 25.98
C ALA A 86 20.98 -13.77 25.58
N LEU A 87 19.87 -14.51 25.61
CA LEU A 87 18.51 -14.01 25.37
C LEU A 87 17.77 -13.97 26.70
N ASP A 88 18.10 -12.98 27.51
CA ASP A 88 17.28 -12.56 28.64
C ASP A 88 16.23 -11.53 28.19
N GLU A 89 15.37 -11.10 29.10
CA GLU A 89 14.26 -10.19 28.79
C GLU A 89 14.71 -8.83 28.24
N VAL A 90 15.87 -8.31 28.68
CA VAL A 90 16.38 -6.99 28.28
C VAL A 90 17.02 -7.06 26.90
N THR A 91 17.89 -8.05 26.71
CA THR A 91 18.57 -8.32 25.44
C THR A 91 17.59 -8.73 24.34
N LEU A 92 16.53 -9.48 24.68
CA LEU A 92 15.47 -9.84 23.75
C LEU A 92 14.69 -8.60 23.27
N ASP A 93 14.29 -7.70 24.18
CA ASP A 93 13.53 -6.49 23.79
C ASP A 93 14.36 -5.60 22.85
N ALA A 94 15.64 -5.40 23.17
CA ALA A 94 16.57 -4.67 22.32
C ALA A 94 16.76 -5.35 20.95
N TYR A 95 16.84 -6.69 20.94
CA TYR A 95 16.96 -7.45 19.70
C TYR A 95 15.72 -7.33 18.81
N VAL A 96 14.51 -7.44 19.39
CA VAL A 96 13.24 -7.28 18.66
C VAL A 96 13.07 -5.88 18.10
N ARG A 97 13.46 -4.83 18.85
CA ARG A 97 13.49 -3.45 18.36
C ARG A 97 14.40 -3.31 17.15
N THR A 98 15.60 -3.89 17.23
CA THR A 98 16.57 -3.82 16.14
C THR A 98 16.08 -4.58 14.91
N LEU A 99 15.48 -5.76 15.08
CA LEU A 99 14.86 -6.52 13.99
C LEU A 99 13.73 -5.76 13.30
N ASN A 100 12.93 -4.99 14.04
CA ASN A 100 11.84 -4.20 13.46
C ASN A 100 12.32 -3.03 12.57
N ARG A 101 13.57 -2.59 12.73
CA ARG A 101 14.22 -1.57 11.91
C ARG A 101 14.81 -2.12 10.61
N VAL A 102 14.94 -3.45 10.48
CA VAL A 102 15.48 -4.11 9.28
C VAL A 102 14.60 -3.80 8.07
N LYS A 103 15.22 -3.34 6.98
CA LYS A 103 14.58 -3.14 5.67
C LYS A 103 14.19 -4.48 5.07
N THR A 104 12.94 -4.86 5.28
CA THR A 104 12.38 -6.16 4.85
C THR A 104 11.78 -6.11 3.45
N ARG A 105 11.51 -4.91 2.92
CA ARG A 105 10.92 -4.71 1.58
C ARG A 105 11.95 -4.65 0.45
N LYS A 106 13.23 -4.39 0.76
CA LYS A 106 14.28 -4.14 -0.24
C LYS A 106 15.15 -5.36 -0.56
N PHE A 107 15.17 -6.35 0.33
CA PHE A 107 16.08 -7.49 0.24
C PHE A 107 15.30 -8.79 0.46
N ASP A 108 15.29 -9.71 -0.51
CA ASP A 108 14.41 -10.89 -0.51
C ASP A 108 14.66 -11.85 0.66
N GLN A 109 15.89 -11.90 1.18
CA GLN A 109 16.25 -12.79 2.29
C GLN A 109 15.90 -12.21 3.67
N ASN A 110 15.90 -10.87 3.81
CA ASN A 110 15.61 -10.20 5.07
C ASN A 110 14.23 -10.56 5.66
N PRO A 111 13.10 -10.53 4.92
CA PRO A 111 11.80 -10.88 5.47
C PRO A 111 11.75 -12.36 5.89
N VAL A 112 12.44 -13.26 5.18
CA VAL A 112 12.51 -14.69 5.55
C VAL A 112 13.28 -14.88 6.85
N TYR A 113 14.42 -14.20 7.01
CA TYR A 113 15.21 -14.25 8.23
C TYR A 113 14.42 -13.68 9.43
N VAL A 114 13.91 -12.46 9.29
CA VAL A 114 13.20 -11.77 10.39
C VAL A 114 11.96 -12.57 10.79
N LYS A 115 11.23 -13.14 9.83
CA LYS A 115 10.12 -14.06 10.09
C LYS A 115 10.55 -15.24 10.95
N LYS A 116 11.59 -15.98 10.54
CA LYS A 116 12.08 -17.14 11.30
C LYS A 116 12.57 -16.75 12.69
N ALA A 117 13.21 -15.60 12.84
CA ALA A 117 13.64 -15.09 14.14
C ALA A 117 12.45 -14.84 15.06
N PHE A 118 11.39 -14.18 14.57
CA PHE A 118 10.19 -13.93 15.35
C PHE A 118 9.38 -15.20 15.65
N GLU A 119 9.27 -16.14 14.71
CA GLU A 119 8.65 -17.45 14.97
C GLU A 119 9.34 -18.16 16.13
N LYS A 120 10.68 -18.23 16.12
CA LYS A 120 11.46 -18.81 17.21
C LYS A 120 11.27 -18.08 18.54
N ILE A 121 11.21 -16.74 18.51
CA ILE A 121 11.01 -15.93 19.72
C ILE A 121 9.61 -16.21 20.31
N VAL A 122 8.57 -16.27 19.47
CA VAL A 122 7.19 -16.58 19.92
C VAL A 122 7.09 -17.99 20.49
N GLU A 123 7.75 -18.96 19.85
CA GLU A 123 7.81 -20.36 20.32
C GLU A 123 8.65 -20.52 21.60
N SER A 124 9.60 -19.62 21.85
CA SER A 124 10.41 -19.63 23.06
C SER A 124 9.60 -19.16 24.28
N ASN A 125 9.93 -19.67 25.47
CA ASN A 125 9.33 -19.23 26.73
C ASN A 125 9.97 -17.95 27.32
N VAL A 126 10.71 -17.17 26.51
CA VAL A 126 11.46 -15.99 26.97
C VAL A 126 10.65 -14.68 26.97
N PRO A 127 9.80 -14.38 25.97
CA PRO A 127 9.05 -13.13 25.97
C PRO A 127 8.00 -13.09 27.10
N GLU A 128 8.20 -12.16 28.04
CA GLU A 128 7.24 -11.85 29.11
C GLU A 128 6.57 -10.48 28.92
N LYS A 129 7.12 -9.62 28.04
CA LYS A 129 6.61 -8.26 27.79
C LYS A 129 5.60 -8.22 26.66
N LEU A 130 4.47 -7.54 26.91
CA LEU A 130 3.47 -7.22 25.88
C LEU A 130 4.08 -6.43 24.71
N HIS A 131 4.99 -5.50 25.00
CA HIS A 131 5.66 -4.66 24.01
C HIS A 131 6.42 -5.50 22.96
N THR A 132 7.11 -6.55 23.38
CA THR A 132 7.83 -7.47 22.48
C THR A 132 6.87 -8.15 21.51
N TYR A 133 5.73 -8.63 22.01
CA TYR A 133 4.68 -9.21 21.17
C TYR A 133 4.07 -8.19 20.20
N ASN A 134 3.82 -6.96 20.66
CA ASN A 134 3.30 -5.87 19.84
C ASN A 134 4.20 -5.58 18.63
N MET A 135 5.52 -5.57 18.82
CA MET A 135 6.50 -5.43 17.75
C MET A 135 6.53 -6.61 16.77
N ILE A 136 6.34 -7.84 17.27
CA ILE A 136 6.25 -9.04 16.43
C ILE A 136 4.96 -9.01 15.59
N LEU A 137 3.82 -8.64 16.19
CA LEU A 137 2.54 -8.46 15.52
C LEU A 137 2.64 -7.42 14.39
N LYS A 138 3.29 -6.28 14.65
CA LYS A 138 3.56 -5.25 13.64
C LYS A 138 4.24 -5.85 12.41
N PHE A 139 5.29 -6.66 12.60
CA PHE A 139 6.01 -7.29 11.50
C PHE A 139 5.13 -8.27 10.71
N PHE A 140 4.47 -9.21 11.39
CA PHE A 140 3.63 -10.20 10.70
C PHE A 140 2.45 -9.55 9.97
N ALA A 141 1.83 -8.53 10.56
CA ALA A 141 0.77 -7.76 9.90
C ALA A 141 1.29 -6.98 8.69
N THR A 142 2.49 -6.39 8.78
CA THR A 142 3.14 -5.66 7.66
C THR A 142 3.51 -6.58 6.49
N THR A 143 3.85 -7.84 6.78
CA THR A 143 4.13 -8.86 5.77
C THR A 143 2.88 -9.60 5.30
N HIS A 144 1.69 -9.22 5.81
CA HIS A 144 0.40 -9.84 5.56
C HIS A 144 0.35 -11.34 5.93
N ASP A 145 1.16 -11.76 6.90
CA ASP A 145 1.15 -13.11 7.45
C ASP A 145 0.15 -13.23 8.61
N PHE A 146 -1.14 -13.18 8.27
CA PHE A 146 -2.21 -13.20 9.28
C PHE A 146 -2.32 -14.52 10.04
N ASN A 147 -1.74 -15.61 9.52
CA ASN A 147 -1.63 -16.86 10.25
C ASN A 147 -0.68 -16.70 11.45
N ASN A 148 0.48 -16.09 11.24
CA ASN A 148 1.42 -15.80 12.32
C ASN A 148 0.93 -14.69 13.27
N VAL A 149 0.15 -13.72 12.79
CA VAL A 149 -0.56 -12.77 13.67
C VAL A 149 -1.48 -13.52 14.64
N LYS A 150 -2.31 -14.43 14.09
CA LYS A 150 -3.23 -15.25 14.89
C LYS A 150 -2.49 -16.12 15.90
N GLU A 151 -1.43 -16.79 15.46
CA GLU A 151 -0.64 -17.67 16.32
C GLU A 151 0.03 -16.90 17.45
N THR A 152 0.59 -15.73 17.14
CA THR A 152 1.17 -14.82 18.14
C THR A 152 0.12 -14.43 19.19
N MET A 153 -1.08 -13.99 18.77
CA MET A 153 -2.17 -13.65 19.69
C MET A 153 -2.64 -14.85 20.54
N ARG A 154 -2.63 -16.07 19.98
CA ARG A 154 -2.95 -17.30 20.70
C ARG A 154 -1.94 -17.56 21.81
N VAL A 155 -0.65 -17.45 21.52
CA VAL A 155 0.44 -17.62 22.49
C VAL A 155 0.37 -16.55 23.58
N MET A 156 0.15 -15.29 23.21
CA MET A 156 -0.08 -14.19 24.17
C MET A 156 -1.20 -14.54 25.17
N ASN A 157 -2.35 -15.01 24.67
CA ASN A 157 -3.49 -15.39 25.50
C ASN A 157 -3.18 -16.58 26.42
N GLN A 158 -2.44 -17.59 25.94
CA GLN A 158 -1.98 -18.72 26.76
C GLN A 158 -1.07 -18.27 27.90
N ARG A 159 -0.29 -17.21 27.69
CA ARG A 159 0.58 -16.59 28.69
C ARG A 159 -0.11 -15.54 29.54
N LYS A 160 -1.43 -15.36 29.40
CA LYS A 160 -2.22 -14.32 30.10
C LYS A 160 -1.73 -12.90 29.80
N LEU A 161 -1.06 -12.70 28.67
CA LEU A 161 -0.70 -11.39 28.13
C LEU A 161 -1.81 -10.97 27.16
N TYR A 162 -2.80 -10.24 27.66
CA TYR A 162 -3.96 -9.89 26.84
C TYR A 162 -3.65 -8.73 25.88
N PRO A 163 -4.10 -8.79 24.61
CA PRO A 163 -3.92 -7.71 23.65
C PRO A 163 -4.56 -6.39 24.12
N THR A 164 -3.86 -5.28 23.91
CA THR A 164 -4.34 -3.92 24.19
C THR A 164 -4.76 -3.19 22.91
N THR A 165 -5.32 -1.99 23.02
CA THR A 165 -5.56 -1.11 21.88
C THR A 165 -4.31 -0.92 21.01
N GLU A 166 -3.11 -0.79 21.61
CA GLU A 166 -1.84 -0.74 20.86
C GLU A 166 -1.58 -2.03 20.07
N SER A 167 -1.80 -3.21 20.67
CA SER A 167 -1.66 -4.50 19.98
C SER A 167 -2.54 -4.56 18.73
N PHE A 168 -3.78 -4.10 18.83
CA PHE A 168 -4.70 -4.04 17.70
C PHE A 168 -4.31 -2.97 16.67
N ASN A 169 -3.82 -1.81 17.10
CA ASN A 169 -3.30 -0.78 16.19
C ASN A 169 -2.13 -1.30 15.35
N PHE A 170 -1.22 -2.11 15.91
CA PHE A 170 -0.13 -2.71 15.14
C PHE A 170 -0.57 -3.75 14.11
N VAL A 171 -1.71 -4.38 14.33
CA VAL A 171 -2.30 -5.29 13.36
C VAL A 171 -3.14 -4.56 12.30
N LEU A 172 -3.87 -3.52 12.70
CA LEU A 172 -4.73 -2.72 11.82
C LEU A 172 -3.91 -1.75 10.94
N GLY A 173 -2.82 -1.18 11.47
CA GLY A 173 -2.02 -0.16 10.78
C GLY A 173 -1.56 -0.55 9.38
N PRO A 174 -1.04 -1.77 9.15
CA PRO A 174 -0.68 -2.25 7.82
C PRO A 174 -1.85 -2.42 6.82
N MET A 175 -3.10 -2.42 7.29
CA MET A 175 -4.28 -2.53 6.42
C MET A 175 -4.50 -1.27 5.58
N ARG A 176 -3.96 -0.11 5.99
CA ARG A 176 -4.08 1.16 5.25
C ARG A 176 -3.62 1.01 3.81
N THR A 177 -2.49 0.32 3.62
CA THR A 177 -1.86 0.11 2.31
C THR A 177 -2.15 -1.27 1.70
N SER A 178 -2.95 -2.11 2.35
CA SER A 178 -3.22 -3.48 1.90
C SER A 178 -4.18 -3.51 0.71
N ARG A 179 -3.85 -4.31 -0.31
CA ARG A 179 -4.73 -4.65 -1.45
C ARG A 179 -5.45 -5.99 -1.27
N HIS A 180 -5.44 -6.56 -0.07
CA HIS A 180 -6.05 -7.85 0.21
C HIS A 180 -7.58 -7.81 -0.01
N GLU A 181 -8.13 -8.77 -0.76
CA GLU A 181 -9.57 -8.82 -1.11
C GLU A 181 -10.49 -8.80 0.12
N ARG A 182 -10.03 -9.36 1.25
CA ARG A 182 -10.76 -9.41 2.53
C ARG A 182 -10.32 -8.34 3.54
N LYS A 183 -9.73 -7.23 3.09
CA LYS A 183 -9.23 -6.15 3.97
C LYS A 183 -10.28 -5.74 5.01
N PHE A 184 -11.51 -5.44 4.61
CA PHE A 184 -12.55 -4.98 5.53
C PHE A 184 -13.06 -6.09 6.44
N ALA A 185 -13.14 -7.33 5.96
CA ALA A 185 -13.46 -8.47 6.83
C ALA A 185 -12.41 -8.67 7.93
N LEU A 186 -11.12 -8.51 7.61
CA LEU A 186 -10.04 -8.58 8.61
C LEU A 186 -10.12 -7.42 9.62
N ILE A 187 -10.36 -6.19 9.16
CA ILE A 187 -10.56 -5.05 10.06
C ILE A 187 -11.74 -5.32 11.00
N ASN A 188 -12.88 -5.76 10.46
CA ASN A 188 -14.07 -6.10 11.24
C ASN A 188 -13.82 -7.19 12.28
N MET A 189 -13.07 -8.22 11.92
CA MET A 189 -12.65 -9.28 12.84
C MET A 189 -11.86 -8.72 14.03
N TYR A 190 -10.86 -7.86 13.79
CA TYR A 190 -10.06 -7.27 14.87
C TYR A 190 -10.86 -6.27 15.71
N LEU A 191 -11.80 -5.51 15.14
CA LEU A 191 -12.72 -4.68 15.93
C LEU A 191 -13.65 -5.51 16.82
N LYS A 192 -14.14 -6.66 16.34
CA LYS A 192 -14.90 -7.61 17.18
C LYS A 192 -14.04 -8.17 18.31
N GLN A 193 -12.76 -8.46 18.07
CA GLN A 193 -11.82 -8.91 19.10
C GLN A 193 -11.52 -7.81 20.13
N MET A 194 -11.33 -6.55 19.70
CA MET A 194 -11.21 -5.42 20.63
C MET A 194 -12.37 -5.39 21.62
N ARG A 195 -13.60 -5.59 21.13
CA ARG A 195 -14.79 -5.64 21.98
C ARG A 195 -14.73 -6.78 23.00
N PHE A 196 -14.32 -7.97 22.58
CA PHE A 196 -14.18 -9.13 23.45
C PHE A 196 -13.17 -8.87 24.57
N TYR A 197 -12.02 -8.28 24.24
CA TYR A 197 -10.99 -7.89 25.21
C TYR A 197 -11.30 -6.57 25.93
N LYS A 198 -12.50 -6.00 25.74
CA LYS A 198 -12.94 -4.72 26.32
C LYS A 198 -11.97 -3.55 26.04
N GLN A 199 -11.31 -3.59 24.90
CA GLN A 199 -10.43 -2.52 24.41
C GLN A 199 -11.26 -1.46 23.69
N ILE A 200 -10.90 -0.20 23.89
CA ILE A 200 -11.58 0.95 23.29
C ILE A 200 -10.63 1.61 22.27
N PRO A 201 -11.12 1.99 21.07
CA PRO A 201 -10.37 2.75 20.09
C PRO A 201 -9.77 4.04 20.67
N ASP A 202 -8.49 4.28 20.37
CA ASP A 202 -7.79 5.53 20.65
C ASP A 202 -7.66 6.40 19.38
N LEU A 203 -7.01 7.56 19.49
CA LEU A 203 -6.79 8.44 18.34
C LEU A 203 -5.95 7.77 17.24
N SER A 204 -4.98 6.93 17.60
CA SER A 204 -4.24 6.11 16.64
C SER A 204 -5.18 5.18 15.85
N THR A 205 -6.14 4.54 16.52
CA THR A 205 -7.17 3.70 15.89
C THR A 205 -7.98 4.51 14.89
N CYS A 206 -8.37 5.73 15.27
CA CYS A 206 -9.16 6.62 14.41
C CYS A 206 -8.39 7.02 13.15
N TYR A 207 -7.11 7.41 13.26
CA TYR A 207 -6.26 7.68 12.10
C TYR A 207 -6.13 6.47 11.18
N ILE A 208 -5.91 5.29 11.76
CA ILE A 208 -5.78 4.05 10.99
C ILE A 208 -7.07 3.75 10.22
N LEU A 209 -8.21 3.79 10.89
CA LEU A 209 -9.51 3.54 10.25
C LEU A 209 -9.83 4.59 9.20
N PHE A 210 -9.56 5.87 9.47
CA PHE A 210 -9.79 6.96 8.52
C PHE A 210 -9.01 6.75 7.21
N GLU A 211 -7.73 6.36 7.29
CA GLU A 211 -6.93 6.04 6.10
C GLU A 211 -7.30 4.69 5.46
N CYS A 212 -7.90 3.75 6.21
CA CYS A 212 -8.32 2.46 5.67
C CYS A 212 -9.60 2.56 4.83
N LEU A 213 -10.52 3.44 5.22
CA LEU A 213 -11.82 3.64 4.57
C LEU A 213 -11.66 4.57 3.35
N CYS A 214 -12.44 4.34 2.30
CA CYS A 214 -12.44 5.17 1.10
C CYS A 214 -13.68 6.07 1.05
N THR A 215 -14.85 5.53 1.35
CA THR A 215 -16.16 6.21 1.16
C THR A 215 -16.88 6.53 2.47
N HIS A 216 -16.63 5.77 3.54
CA HIS A 216 -17.32 5.94 4.82
C HIS A 216 -16.44 6.62 5.89
N ARG A 217 -15.62 7.60 5.48
CA ARG A 217 -14.70 8.31 6.39
C ARG A 217 -15.39 9.25 7.37
N LYS A 218 -16.51 9.87 6.95
CA LYS A 218 -17.19 10.95 7.70
C LYS A 218 -17.47 10.61 9.17
N PRO A 219 -18.02 9.43 9.54
CA PRO A 219 -18.26 9.08 10.94
C PRO A 219 -17.01 9.08 11.82
N ILE A 220 -15.86 8.70 11.27
CA ILE A 220 -14.58 8.70 12.00
C ILE A 220 -14.06 10.13 12.12
N TYR A 221 -14.15 10.89 11.03
CA TYR A 221 -13.77 12.31 10.99
C TYR A 221 -14.57 13.16 12.00
N ASP A 222 -15.90 13.08 11.95
CA ASP A 222 -16.79 13.83 12.85
C ASP A 222 -16.50 13.48 14.31
N TYR A 223 -16.16 12.21 14.59
CA TYR A 223 -15.78 11.77 15.93
C TYR A 223 -14.46 12.42 16.40
N MET A 224 -13.43 12.47 15.55
CA MET A 224 -12.18 13.15 15.87
C MET A 224 -12.36 14.66 16.07
N VAL A 225 -13.14 15.32 15.20
CA VAL A 225 -13.44 16.76 15.29
C VAL A 225 -14.22 17.09 16.56
N LYS A 226 -15.27 16.31 16.89
CA LYS A 226 -16.06 16.49 18.11
C LYS A 226 -15.21 16.38 19.38
N ASN A 227 -14.16 15.57 19.37
CA ASN A 227 -13.25 15.40 20.49
C ASN A 227 -12.07 16.41 20.48
N GLY A 228 -12.05 17.38 19.56
CA GLY A 228 -10.97 18.37 19.48
C GLY A 228 -9.60 17.75 19.19
N CYS A 229 -9.56 16.62 18.49
CA CYS A 229 -8.31 15.94 18.17
C CYS A 229 -7.54 16.69 17.09
N SER A 230 -6.20 16.69 17.20
CA SER A 230 -5.35 17.17 16.11
C SER A 230 -5.58 16.30 14.87
N LEU A 231 -5.64 16.90 13.69
CA LEU A 231 -5.73 16.19 12.42
C LEU A 231 -4.41 16.24 11.63
N HIS A 232 -3.41 16.93 12.17
CA HIS A 232 -2.10 17.14 11.54
C HIS A 232 -1.42 15.82 11.11
N PRO A 233 -1.41 14.74 11.91
CA PRO A 233 -0.71 13.50 11.52
C PRO A 233 -1.28 12.77 10.30
N ILE A 234 -2.50 13.12 9.89
CA ILE A 234 -3.21 12.56 8.74
C ILE A 234 -3.68 13.67 7.78
N LEU A 235 -3.04 14.84 7.82
CA LEU A 235 -3.48 16.02 7.09
C LEU A 235 -3.66 15.77 5.57
N PRO A 236 -2.76 15.09 4.86
CA PRO A 236 -2.97 14.76 3.45
C PRO A 236 -4.26 13.97 3.21
N ALA A 237 -4.54 12.97 4.06
CA ALA A 237 -5.73 12.15 3.95
C ALA A 237 -7.01 12.94 4.27
N VAL A 238 -6.93 13.89 5.20
CA VAL A 238 -8.04 14.79 5.55
C VAL A 238 -8.36 15.73 4.40
N MET A 239 -7.34 16.34 3.78
CA MET A 239 -7.53 17.21 2.63
C MET A 239 -8.11 16.43 1.45
N ALA A 240 -7.61 15.22 1.19
CA ALA A 240 -8.17 14.34 0.17
C ALA A 240 -9.65 14.01 0.45
N TYR A 241 -10.01 13.71 1.70
CA TYR A 241 -11.40 13.48 2.10
C TYR A 241 -12.29 14.71 1.83
N LYS A 242 -11.82 15.91 2.18
CA LYS A 242 -12.57 17.15 1.99
C LYS A 242 -12.77 17.48 0.51
N HIS A 243 -11.76 17.28 -0.32
CA HIS A 243 -11.87 17.42 -1.76
C HIS A 243 -12.83 16.36 -2.35
N ASP A 244 -12.57 15.08 -2.08
CA ASP A 244 -13.23 13.98 -2.80
C ASP A 244 -14.68 13.74 -2.34
N ILE A 245 -14.96 13.92 -1.04
CA ILE A 245 -16.26 13.62 -0.43
C ILE A 245 -17.02 14.90 -0.09
N GLU A 246 -16.39 15.86 0.57
CA GLU A 246 -17.06 17.13 0.91
C GLU A 246 -17.08 18.14 -0.25
N LYS A 247 -16.42 17.83 -1.37
CA LYS A 247 -16.39 18.63 -2.60
C LYS A 247 -15.86 20.04 -2.40
N LYS A 248 -14.93 20.22 -1.46
CA LYS A 248 -14.18 21.48 -1.29
C LYS A 248 -13.23 21.68 -2.46
N SER A 249 -13.23 22.89 -3.00
CA SER A 249 -12.30 23.32 -4.04
C SER A 249 -10.87 23.50 -3.51
N PHE A 250 -9.89 23.51 -4.41
CA PHE A 250 -8.50 23.80 -4.13
C PHE A 250 -8.35 25.14 -3.39
N GLY A 251 -9.07 26.17 -3.83
CA GLY A 251 -9.06 27.49 -3.20
C GLY A 251 -9.56 27.47 -1.75
N GLU A 252 -10.65 26.75 -1.48
CA GLU A 252 -11.19 26.59 -0.11
C GLU A 252 -10.23 25.82 0.80
N LEU A 253 -9.58 24.78 0.27
CA LEU A 253 -8.60 23.99 1.01
C LEU A 253 -7.32 24.80 1.31
N MET A 254 -6.86 25.60 0.35
CA MET A 254 -5.74 26.53 0.55
C MET A 254 -6.07 27.58 1.62
N ALA A 255 -7.27 28.16 1.58
CA ALA A 255 -7.73 29.11 2.59
C ALA A 255 -7.82 28.47 3.98
N GLU A 256 -8.30 27.21 4.05
CA GLU A 256 -8.36 26.44 5.30
C GLU A 256 -6.97 26.14 5.88
N MET A 257 -6.00 25.79 5.02
CA MET A 257 -4.60 25.61 5.40
C MET A 257 -4.05 26.89 6.07
N VAL A 258 -4.27 28.05 5.45
CA VAL A 258 -3.84 29.35 5.99
C VAL A 258 -4.55 29.68 7.31
N ALA A 259 -5.87 29.52 7.37
CA ALA A 259 -6.66 29.82 8.56
C ALA A 259 -6.26 28.96 9.78
N ASN A 260 -5.77 27.75 9.54
CA ASN A 260 -5.33 26.81 10.59
C ASN A 260 -3.81 26.84 10.84
N ASN A 261 -3.08 27.81 10.30
CA ASN A 261 -1.61 27.90 10.39
C ASN A 261 -0.90 26.60 9.96
N GLN A 262 -1.45 25.91 8.96
CA GLN A 262 -0.85 24.72 8.37
C GLN A 262 0.08 25.13 7.22
N SER A 263 1.13 24.34 7.00
CA SER A 263 2.15 24.61 5.98
C SER A 263 2.45 23.36 5.17
N PHE A 264 2.92 23.56 3.94
CA PHE A 264 3.46 22.50 3.08
C PHE A 264 4.90 22.12 3.43
N LYS A 265 5.57 22.93 4.26
CA LYS A 265 6.99 22.77 4.57
C LYS A 265 7.30 21.37 5.08
N ASP A 266 8.24 20.72 4.40
CA ASP A 266 8.71 19.36 4.70
C ASP A 266 7.60 18.28 4.63
N ASP A 267 6.45 18.56 4.02
CA ASP A 267 5.36 17.59 3.80
C ASP A 267 5.08 17.33 2.30
N PRO A 268 5.92 16.53 1.64
CA PRO A 268 5.75 16.24 0.22
C PRO A 268 4.53 15.36 -0.08
N LYS A 269 3.93 14.70 0.92
CA LYS A 269 2.67 13.96 0.72
C LYS A 269 1.50 14.92 0.61
N LEU A 270 1.48 15.97 1.44
CA LEU A 270 0.47 17.02 1.36
C LEU A 270 0.56 17.76 0.02
N VAL A 271 1.77 18.11 -0.42
CA VAL A 271 1.98 18.72 -1.74
C VAL A 271 1.47 17.80 -2.85
N ALA A 272 1.71 16.48 -2.77
CA ALA A 272 1.22 15.54 -3.78
C ALA A 272 -0.31 15.51 -3.89
N GLU A 273 -1.04 15.59 -2.77
CA GLU A 273 -2.50 15.69 -2.80
C GLU A 273 -2.97 17.02 -3.39
N PHE A 274 -2.31 18.15 -3.10
CA PHE A 274 -2.66 19.43 -3.72
C PHE A 274 -2.33 19.48 -5.22
N VAL A 275 -1.26 18.80 -5.67
CA VAL A 275 -1.01 18.58 -7.11
C VAL A 275 -2.16 17.81 -7.73
N ARG A 276 -2.68 16.77 -7.06
CA ARG A 276 -3.86 16.04 -7.53
C ARG A 276 -5.09 16.93 -7.62
N PHE A 277 -5.36 17.76 -6.61
CA PHE A 277 -6.51 18.68 -6.64
C PHE A 277 -6.37 19.69 -7.79
N ALA A 278 -5.17 20.26 -7.98
CA ALA A 278 -4.92 21.17 -9.09
C ALA A 278 -5.07 20.48 -10.47
N LEU A 279 -4.68 19.21 -10.59
CA LEU A 279 -4.94 18.42 -11.80
C LEU A 279 -6.44 18.27 -12.05
N ASP A 280 -7.21 17.95 -11.02
CA ASP A 280 -8.65 17.74 -11.12
C ASP A 280 -9.43 19.05 -11.45
N GLU A 281 -8.95 20.21 -10.99
CA GLU A 281 -9.65 21.50 -11.16
C GLU A 281 -9.13 22.38 -12.30
N TYR A 282 -7.82 22.42 -12.52
CA TYR A 282 -7.17 23.40 -13.40
C TYR A 282 -6.39 22.76 -14.55
N GLY A 283 -6.03 21.48 -14.44
CA GLY A 283 -5.27 20.75 -15.45
C GLY A 283 -3.75 20.70 -15.17
N PRO A 284 -2.99 20.10 -16.11
CA PRO A 284 -1.61 19.68 -15.85
C PRO A 284 -0.61 20.85 -15.74
N SER A 285 -0.82 21.94 -16.48
CA SER A 285 0.07 23.11 -16.45
C SER A 285 0.09 23.76 -15.08
N GLN A 286 -1.08 24.09 -14.53
CA GLN A 286 -1.21 24.74 -13.23
C GLN A 286 -0.79 23.80 -12.09
N ALA A 287 -1.09 22.51 -12.20
CA ALA A 287 -0.62 21.52 -11.24
C ALA A 287 0.91 21.38 -11.23
N TRP A 288 1.54 21.46 -12.41
CA TRP A 288 2.99 21.45 -12.55
C TRP A 288 3.62 22.72 -11.96
N ASP A 289 3.09 23.89 -12.28
CA ASP A 289 3.55 25.17 -11.72
C ASP A 289 3.45 25.19 -10.19
N PHE A 290 2.36 24.66 -9.65
CA PHE A 290 2.21 24.47 -8.21
C PHE A 290 3.31 23.55 -7.66
N ALA A 291 3.54 22.38 -8.27
CA ALA A 291 4.58 21.44 -7.84
C ALA A 291 5.98 22.08 -7.86
N MET A 292 6.31 22.82 -8.92
CA MET A 292 7.60 23.51 -9.07
C MET A 292 7.77 24.60 -8.02
N THR A 293 6.74 25.41 -7.81
CA THR A 293 6.76 26.45 -6.77
C THR A 293 7.03 25.83 -5.40
N ARG A 294 6.34 24.73 -5.06
CA ARG A 294 6.57 24.02 -3.78
C ARG A 294 7.95 23.37 -3.70
N LEU A 295 8.51 22.88 -4.81
CA LEU A 295 9.88 22.36 -4.84
C LEU A 295 10.93 23.45 -4.55
N GLU A 296 10.63 24.70 -4.91
CA GLU A 296 11.54 25.82 -4.63
C GLU A 296 11.39 26.35 -3.19
N THR A 297 10.20 26.23 -2.58
CA THR A 297 9.89 26.88 -1.29
C THR A 297 9.72 25.94 -0.10
N ASP A 298 9.16 24.75 -0.30
CA ASP A 298 8.57 23.94 0.78
C ASP A 298 9.12 22.50 0.87
N ILE A 299 9.54 21.90 -0.25
CA ILE A 299 10.00 20.51 -0.30
C ILE A 299 11.33 20.38 -1.04
N THR A 300 12.06 19.29 -0.82
CA THR A 300 13.40 19.08 -1.40
C THR A 300 13.42 18.23 -2.66
N GLU A 301 12.37 17.44 -2.90
CA GLU A 301 12.25 16.58 -4.09
C GLU A 301 10.78 16.36 -4.48
N LEU A 302 10.54 16.16 -5.77
CA LEU A 302 9.25 15.65 -6.24
C LEU A 302 9.14 14.16 -5.89
N THR A 303 7.94 13.72 -5.55
CA THR A 303 7.73 12.35 -5.07
C THR A 303 7.15 11.43 -6.12
N PRO A 304 7.36 10.09 -5.97
CA PRO A 304 6.64 9.10 -6.77
C PRO A 304 5.11 9.25 -6.74
N SER A 305 4.54 9.77 -5.65
CA SER A 305 3.08 10.00 -5.54
C SER A 305 2.61 11.08 -6.53
N MET A 306 3.36 12.17 -6.69
CA MET A 306 3.04 13.22 -7.67
C MET A 306 3.03 12.66 -9.09
N LEU A 307 4.05 11.89 -9.46
CA LEU A 307 4.11 11.21 -10.75
C LEU A 307 2.88 10.31 -10.95
N VAL A 308 2.50 9.52 -9.94
CA VAL A 308 1.31 8.68 -9.99
C VAL A 308 0.04 9.52 -10.21
N HIS A 309 -0.10 10.71 -9.63
CA HIS A 309 -1.24 11.59 -9.87
C HIS A 309 -1.29 12.10 -11.31
N PHE A 310 -0.17 12.57 -11.86
CA PHE A 310 -0.10 12.98 -13.28
C PHE A 310 -0.42 11.82 -14.23
N VAL A 311 0.14 10.64 -14.00
CA VAL A 311 -0.12 9.46 -14.85
C VAL A 311 -1.60 9.06 -14.81
N ASN A 312 -2.22 9.03 -13.62
CA ASN A 312 -3.66 8.75 -13.51
C ASN A 312 -4.51 9.79 -14.24
N TYR A 313 -4.16 11.08 -14.10
CA TYR A 313 -4.84 12.17 -14.81
C TYR A 313 -4.77 11.96 -16.32
N PHE A 314 -3.57 11.81 -16.88
CA PHE A 314 -3.40 11.63 -18.32
C PHE A 314 -4.05 10.37 -18.85
N VAL A 315 -4.03 9.28 -18.08
CA VAL A 315 -4.76 8.06 -18.44
C VAL A 315 -6.27 8.31 -18.51
N ARG A 316 -6.83 9.03 -17.53
CA ARG A 316 -8.26 9.41 -17.50
C ARG A 316 -8.64 10.30 -18.67
N GLU A 317 -7.80 11.28 -19.02
CA GLU A 317 -8.00 12.20 -20.15
C GLU A 317 -7.63 11.57 -21.52
N ASN A 318 -7.38 10.26 -21.56
CA ASN A 318 -7.00 9.51 -22.75
C ASN A 318 -5.63 9.90 -23.38
N GLN A 319 -4.77 10.62 -22.68
CA GLN A 319 -3.48 11.14 -23.16
C GLN A 319 -2.28 10.24 -22.78
N LEU A 320 -2.17 9.01 -23.31
CA LEU A 320 -1.03 8.12 -22.98
C LEU A 320 0.33 8.74 -23.30
N TYR A 321 0.44 9.53 -24.36
CA TYR A 321 1.67 10.21 -24.73
C TYR A 321 2.18 11.12 -23.60
N ASN A 322 1.31 11.94 -23.00
CA ASN A 322 1.65 12.76 -21.85
C ASN A 322 1.93 11.93 -20.60
N ALA A 323 1.20 10.81 -20.41
CA ALA A 323 1.47 9.89 -19.32
C ALA A 323 2.89 9.29 -19.40
N ILE A 324 3.37 8.96 -20.60
CA ILE A 324 4.72 8.43 -20.80
C ILE A 324 5.76 9.55 -20.72
N ALA A 325 5.48 10.71 -21.30
CA ALA A 325 6.36 11.87 -21.24
C ALA A 325 6.63 12.32 -19.80
N ILE A 326 5.59 12.34 -18.95
CA ILE A 326 5.78 12.68 -17.53
C ILE A 326 6.57 11.61 -16.77
N ILE A 327 6.41 10.33 -17.11
CA ILE A 327 7.24 9.25 -16.54
C ILE A 327 8.70 9.47 -16.89
N ASN A 328 9.01 9.69 -18.17
CA ASN A 328 10.37 9.96 -18.63
C ASN A 328 10.95 11.21 -17.97
N ASN A 329 10.16 12.28 -17.85
CA ASN A 329 10.61 13.51 -17.21
C ASN A 329 10.99 13.28 -15.73
N PHE A 330 10.12 12.58 -14.97
CA PHE A 330 10.42 12.24 -13.58
C PHE A 330 11.62 11.30 -13.45
N ASP A 331 11.69 10.23 -14.24
CA ASP A 331 12.76 9.23 -14.17
C ASP A 331 14.12 9.82 -14.54
N ASN A 332 14.17 10.78 -15.49
CA ASN A 332 15.42 11.37 -15.96
C ASN A 332 15.91 12.53 -15.08
N HIS A 333 15.00 13.28 -14.44
CA HIS A 333 15.37 14.58 -13.83
C HIS A 333 15.03 14.71 -12.35
N PHE A 334 14.02 14.01 -11.84
CA PHE A 334 13.49 14.26 -10.51
C PHE A 334 13.58 13.07 -9.55
N LEU A 335 13.62 11.84 -10.07
CA LEU A 335 13.62 10.62 -9.26
C LEU A 335 14.93 9.86 -9.42
N LYS A 336 15.43 9.33 -8.30
CA LYS A 336 16.65 8.50 -8.29
C LYS A 336 16.40 7.07 -8.82
N ARG A 337 15.13 6.69 -9.01
CA ARG A 337 14.70 5.32 -9.32
C ARG A 337 13.39 5.33 -10.08
N LYS A 338 13.27 4.41 -11.03
CA LYS A 338 12.02 4.17 -11.77
C LYS A 338 10.86 3.81 -10.85
N VAL A 339 9.70 4.39 -11.11
CA VAL A 339 8.46 4.14 -10.35
C VAL A 339 7.59 3.14 -11.10
N HIS A 340 7.91 1.85 -11.01
CA HIS A 340 7.21 0.81 -11.77
C HIS A 340 5.68 0.76 -11.60
N LYS A 341 5.15 1.32 -10.50
CA LYS A 341 3.70 1.44 -10.27
C LYS A 341 2.98 2.18 -11.40
N VAL A 342 3.63 3.11 -12.09
CA VAL A 342 3.03 3.85 -13.22
C VAL A 342 2.74 2.92 -14.39
N TYR A 343 3.60 1.94 -14.69
CA TYR A 343 3.37 0.98 -15.76
C TYR A 343 2.25 0.00 -15.44
N GLU A 344 1.99 -0.29 -14.16
CA GLU A 344 0.78 -1.01 -13.74
C GLU A 344 -0.49 -0.22 -14.12
N ILE A 345 -0.48 1.11 -13.93
CA ILE A 345 -1.60 2.00 -14.28
C ILE A 345 -1.78 2.01 -15.81
N LEU A 346 -0.69 2.18 -16.57
CA LEU A 346 -0.74 2.16 -18.03
C LEU A 346 -1.24 0.81 -18.57
N ALA A 347 -0.76 -0.31 -18.05
CA ALA A 347 -1.19 -1.65 -18.47
C ALA A 347 -2.66 -1.92 -18.14
N ALA A 348 -3.15 -1.44 -16.98
CA ALA A 348 -4.57 -1.53 -16.63
C ALA A 348 -5.44 -0.66 -17.55
N ALA A 349 -4.97 0.53 -17.92
CA ALA A 349 -5.69 1.43 -18.84
C ALA A 349 -5.92 0.80 -20.22
N MET A 350 -5.03 -0.10 -20.67
CA MET A 350 -5.20 -0.79 -21.95
C MET A 350 -6.45 -1.68 -22.02
N ILE A 351 -7.01 -2.10 -20.87
CA ILE A 351 -8.24 -2.91 -20.82
C ILE A 351 -9.42 -2.17 -21.44
N ASP A 352 -9.56 -0.88 -21.15
CA ASP A 352 -10.72 -0.09 -21.54
C ASP A 352 -10.48 0.71 -22.85
N ARG A 353 -9.24 0.69 -23.36
CA ARG A 353 -8.85 1.40 -24.60
C ARG A 353 -9.30 0.68 -25.86
N PRO A 354 -9.57 1.42 -26.96
CA PRO A 354 -9.87 0.85 -28.27
C PRO A 354 -8.66 0.12 -28.88
N ASN A 355 -8.92 -0.77 -29.84
CA ASN A 355 -7.86 -1.46 -30.59
C ASN A 355 -7.21 -0.51 -31.58
N THR A 356 -6.05 0.03 -31.22
CA THR A 356 -5.17 0.73 -32.15
C THR A 356 -4.15 -0.25 -32.73
N GLU A 357 -3.47 0.14 -33.81
CA GLU A 357 -2.46 -0.68 -34.49
C GLU A 357 -1.40 -1.22 -33.52
N ASN A 358 -0.98 -0.39 -32.56
CA ASN A 358 0.07 -0.72 -31.58
C ASN A 358 -0.47 -1.19 -30.23
N TRP A 359 -1.79 -1.35 -30.07
CA TRP A 359 -2.42 -1.68 -28.79
C TRP A 359 -1.80 -2.92 -28.14
N SER A 360 -1.63 -4.00 -28.92
CA SER A 360 -1.13 -5.28 -28.39
C SER A 360 0.31 -5.19 -27.92
N VAL A 361 1.14 -4.41 -28.62
CA VAL A 361 2.56 -4.22 -28.32
C VAL A 361 2.70 -3.36 -27.07
N LEU A 362 1.95 -2.26 -26.98
CA LEU A 362 1.94 -1.37 -25.81
C LEU A 362 1.42 -2.06 -24.55
N ALA A 363 0.33 -2.82 -24.65
CA ALA A 363 -0.22 -3.57 -23.51
C ALA A 363 0.79 -4.57 -22.93
N ARG A 364 1.52 -5.29 -23.79
CA ARG A 364 2.60 -6.19 -23.38
C ARG A 364 3.78 -5.42 -22.79
N ARG A 365 4.20 -4.33 -23.42
CA ARG A 365 5.31 -3.49 -22.95
C ARG A 365 5.06 -2.96 -21.54
N PHE A 366 3.91 -2.35 -21.30
CA PHE A 366 3.55 -1.83 -19.97
C PHE A 366 3.40 -2.94 -18.93
N TYR A 367 2.83 -4.09 -19.31
CA TYR A 367 2.73 -5.23 -18.41
C TYR A 367 4.11 -5.73 -17.97
N ILE A 368 5.04 -5.90 -18.91
CA ILE A 368 6.42 -6.35 -18.62
C ILE A 368 7.13 -5.34 -17.71
N GLU A 369 7.02 -4.04 -18.00
CA GLU A 369 7.64 -2.99 -17.16
C GLU A 369 7.00 -2.86 -15.76
N SER A 370 5.73 -3.25 -15.62
CA SER A 370 5.13 -3.35 -14.28
C SER A 370 5.80 -4.47 -13.46
N LYS A 371 6.15 -5.59 -14.10
CA LYS A 371 6.76 -6.76 -13.43
C LYS A 371 8.22 -6.56 -13.02
N THR A 372 8.95 -5.64 -13.64
CA THR A 372 10.37 -5.40 -13.33
C THR A 372 10.58 -4.75 -11.96
N SER A 373 9.50 -4.39 -11.25
CA SER A 373 9.59 -3.87 -9.89
C SER A 373 9.96 -4.92 -8.85
N PHE A 374 10.98 -4.61 -8.05
CA PHE A 374 11.24 -5.29 -6.77
C PHE A 374 10.04 -5.25 -5.79
N SER A 375 9.06 -4.37 -6.00
CA SER A 375 7.97 -4.08 -5.04
C SER A 375 6.68 -4.89 -5.20
N ARG A 376 6.66 -5.99 -5.97
CA ARG A 376 5.43 -6.78 -6.25
C ARG A 376 4.30 -5.98 -6.92
N THR A 377 4.63 -4.96 -7.71
CA THR A 377 3.67 -4.20 -8.52
C THR A 377 3.28 -5.03 -9.74
N ILE A 378 2.44 -6.04 -9.52
CA ILE A 378 1.86 -6.87 -10.57
C ILE A 378 0.39 -6.51 -10.63
N MET A 379 -0.12 -6.24 -11.85
CA MET A 379 -1.56 -6.17 -12.08
C MET A 379 -2.25 -7.36 -11.41
N LEU A 380 -3.41 -7.13 -10.81
CA LEU A 380 -4.13 -8.18 -10.12
C LEU A 380 -4.49 -9.30 -11.11
N PRO A 381 -4.52 -10.58 -10.68
CA PRO A 381 -4.86 -11.69 -11.58
C PRO A 381 -6.17 -11.47 -12.35
N LYS A 382 -7.16 -10.83 -11.71
CA LYS A 382 -8.44 -10.44 -12.34
C LYS A 382 -8.26 -9.41 -13.47
N GLU A 383 -7.32 -8.47 -13.34
CA GLU A 383 -7.04 -7.44 -14.34
C GLU A 383 -6.29 -8.05 -15.52
N VAL A 384 -5.35 -8.96 -15.26
CA VAL A 384 -4.66 -9.73 -16.31
C VAL A 384 -5.66 -10.58 -17.10
N ALA A 385 -6.64 -11.20 -16.42
CA ALA A 385 -7.70 -11.94 -17.09
C ALA A 385 -8.57 -11.04 -17.99
N LYS A 386 -8.94 -9.83 -17.50
CA LYS A 386 -9.65 -8.83 -18.31
C LYS A 386 -8.85 -8.38 -19.52
N LEU A 387 -7.56 -8.11 -19.36
CA LEU A 387 -6.67 -7.72 -20.47
C LEU A 387 -6.60 -8.81 -21.56
N ARG A 388 -6.50 -10.08 -21.16
CA ARG A 388 -6.53 -11.22 -22.09
C ARG A 388 -7.88 -11.37 -22.80
N ALA A 389 -8.99 -11.18 -22.07
CA ALA A 389 -10.33 -11.21 -22.66
C ALA A 389 -10.48 -10.11 -23.72
N ARG A 390 -10.04 -8.89 -23.39
CA ARG A 390 -10.02 -7.75 -24.32
C ARG A 390 -9.19 -8.03 -25.57
N ALA A 391 -7.98 -8.59 -25.40
CA ALA A 391 -7.14 -8.95 -26.54
C ALA A 391 -7.83 -9.97 -27.47
N LYS A 392 -8.57 -10.93 -26.90
CA LYS A 392 -9.35 -11.90 -27.68
C LYS A 392 -10.49 -11.23 -28.46
N GLU A 393 -11.18 -10.25 -27.89
CA GLU A 393 -12.19 -9.44 -28.59
C GLU A 393 -11.60 -8.72 -29.81
N TYR A 394 -10.32 -8.33 -29.74
CA TYR A 394 -9.57 -7.70 -30.82
C TYR A 394 -8.92 -8.67 -31.81
N GLY A 395 -9.19 -9.97 -31.69
CA GLY A 395 -8.66 -10.99 -32.59
C GLY A 395 -7.29 -11.55 -32.21
N TYR A 396 -6.68 -11.11 -31.09
CA TYR A 396 -5.40 -11.65 -30.61
C TYR A 396 -5.61 -12.94 -29.80
N THR A 397 -5.88 -14.06 -30.49
CA THR A 397 -6.21 -15.35 -29.87
C THR A 397 -5.09 -15.96 -29.01
N ASN A 398 -3.83 -15.64 -29.33
CA ASN A 398 -2.64 -16.11 -28.61
C ASN A 398 -1.96 -15.00 -27.78
N PHE A 399 -2.70 -13.95 -27.41
CA PHE A 399 -2.14 -12.84 -26.64
C PHE A 399 -1.55 -13.30 -25.30
N ASN A 400 -0.24 -13.13 -25.16
CA ASN A 400 0.45 -13.35 -23.90
C ASN A 400 1.09 -12.03 -23.42
N PRO A 401 0.59 -11.43 -22.31
CA PRO A 401 1.12 -10.18 -21.79
C PRO A 401 2.62 -10.27 -21.40
N GLU A 402 3.15 -11.48 -21.19
CA GLU A 402 4.55 -11.72 -20.79
C GLU A 402 5.52 -11.88 -21.96
N LYS A 403 5.03 -11.92 -23.20
CA LYS A 403 5.87 -12.20 -24.38
C LYS A 403 5.90 -11.01 -25.32
N LEU A 404 7.04 -10.33 -25.34
CA LEU A 404 7.36 -9.29 -26.31
C LEU A 404 8.61 -9.74 -27.08
N THR A 405 8.60 -9.65 -28.40
CA THR A 405 9.78 -9.94 -29.22
C THR A 405 10.85 -8.86 -29.02
N HIS A 406 12.11 -9.17 -29.35
CA HIS A 406 13.20 -8.18 -29.27
C HIS A 406 12.92 -6.98 -30.20
N GLU A 407 12.45 -7.21 -31.42
CA GLU A 407 12.11 -6.15 -32.37
C GLU A 407 11.00 -5.24 -31.84
N GLU A 408 9.92 -5.81 -31.26
CA GLU A 408 8.85 -5.04 -30.63
C GLU A 408 9.35 -4.23 -29.42
N PHE A 409 10.27 -4.80 -28.64
CA PHE A 409 10.88 -4.14 -27.49
C PHE A 409 11.75 -2.95 -27.93
N ASP A 410 12.59 -3.14 -28.93
CA ASP A 410 13.50 -2.10 -29.45
C ASP A 410 12.70 -0.98 -30.13
N LEU A 411 11.69 -1.35 -30.93
CA LEU A 411 10.76 -0.41 -31.55
C LEU A 411 10.07 0.46 -30.48
N THR A 412 9.45 -0.18 -29.48
CA THR A 412 8.77 0.57 -28.42
C THR A 412 9.75 1.42 -27.62
N SER A 413 10.94 0.91 -27.28
CA SER A 413 11.91 1.71 -26.50
C SER A 413 12.32 2.97 -27.26
N LYS A 414 12.66 2.83 -28.55
CA LYS A 414 13.02 3.98 -29.39
C LYS A 414 11.88 5.00 -29.50
N VAL A 415 10.65 4.55 -29.68
CA VAL A 415 9.49 5.45 -29.79
C VAL A 415 9.20 6.13 -28.46
N LEU A 416 9.18 5.39 -27.36
CA LEU A 416 8.85 5.93 -26.04
C LEU A 416 9.95 6.88 -25.51
N GLU A 417 11.21 6.72 -25.93
CA GLU A 417 12.29 7.68 -25.62
C GLU A 417 12.10 9.04 -26.29
N ASN A 418 11.41 9.09 -27.43
CA ASN A 418 11.08 10.36 -28.11
C ASN A 418 9.94 11.13 -27.42
N LEU A 419 9.20 10.49 -26.49
CA LEU A 419 8.22 11.16 -25.64
C LEU A 419 8.94 11.83 -24.46
N GLN A 420 9.66 12.91 -24.73
CA GLN A 420 10.35 13.71 -23.72
C GLN A 420 10.29 15.19 -24.08
N TRP A 421 10.12 16.04 -23.07
CA TRP A 421 10.15 17.49 -23.27
C TRP A 421 11.59 17.99 -23.28
N SER A 422 11.85 19.03 -24.08
CA SER A 422 13.18 19.65 -24.20
C SER A 422 13.62 20.36 -22.91
N ASP A 423 12.69 21.03 -22.24
CA ASP A 423 12.90 21.62 -20.92
C ASP A 423 12.14 20.82 -19.86
N PRO A 424 12.85 20.11 -18.95
CA PRO A 424 12.21 19.28 -17.93
C PRO A 424 11.41 20.09 -16.90
N ARG A 425 11.68 21.40 -16.76
CA ARG A 425 10.95 22.30 -15.86
C ARG A 425 9.77 22.98 -16.54
N ARG A 426 9.69 22.96 -17.88
CA ARG A 426 8.62 23.59 -18.67
C ARG A 426 8.02 22.57 -19.66
N PRO A 427 7.31 21.54 -19.15
CA PRO A 427 6.64 20.57 -19.99
C PRO A 427 5.56 21.24 -20.84
N ILE A 428 5.44 20.77 -22.09
CA ILE A 428 4.43 21.24 -23.05
C ILE A 428 3.37 20.14 -23.16
N PHE A 429 2.23 20.33 -22.49
CA PHE A 429 1.18 19.30 -22.43
C PHE A 429 0.28 19.25 -23.67
N GLU A 430 0.24 20.34 -24.44
CA GLU A 430 -0.49 20.44 -25.70
C GLU A 430 0.30 19.77 -26.83
N LEU A 431 -0.29 18.76 -27.49
CA LEU A 431 0.44 17.91 -28.44
C LEU A 431 0.99 18.70 -29.63
N GLN A 432 0.20 19.64 -30.16
CA GLN A 432 0.54 20.48 -31.31
C GLN A 432 1.73 21.41 -31.07
N ASP A 433 2.01 21.74 -29.80
CA ASP A 433 3.07 22.66 -29.42
C ASP A 433 4.42 21.94 -29.17
N ASN A 434 4.42 20.61 -29.26
CA ASN A 434 5.63 19.79 -29.09
C ASN A 434 6.44 19.67 -30.39
N GLN A 435 7.70 19.25 -30.26
CA GLN A 435 8.60 18.98 -31.40
C GLN A 435 8.04 17.85 -32.30
N GLU A 436 8.40 17.85 -33.58
CA GLU A 436 7.91 16.89 -34.57
C GLU A 436 8.15 15.43 -34.14
N SER A 437 9.34 15.11 -33.63
CA SER A 437 9.68 13.77 -33.13
C SER A 437 8.79 13.30 -31.98
N PHE A 438 8.36 14.21 -31.10
CA PHE A 438 7.41 13.92 -30.04
C PHE A 438 6.02 13.65 -30.62
N GLN A 439 5.58 14.47 -31.59
CA GLN A 439 4.28 14.29 -32.24
C GLN A 439 4.20 12.96 -33.01
N GLU A 440 5.28 12.57 -33.68
CA GLU A 440 5.39 11.26 -34.34
C GLU A 440 5.32 10.10 -33.33
N ALA A 441 6.04 10.21 -32.22
CA ALA A 441 5.99 9.21 -31.16
C ALA A 441 4.61 9.15 -30.49
N ALA A 442 3.92 10.28 -30.36
CA ALA A 442 2.57 10.35 -29.82
C ALA A 442 1.57 9.58 -30.70
N LYS A 443 1.67 9.69 -32.03
CA LYS A 443 0.82 8.92 -32.97
C LYS A 443 0.93 7.40 -32.78
N PHE A 444 2.08 6.90 -32.32
CA PHE A 444 2.26 5.48 -32.03
C PHE A 444 1.45 5.01 -30.82
N VAL A 445 1.23 5.88 -29.83
CA VAL A 445 0.59 5.56 -28.54
C VAL A 445 -0.86 6.06 -28.41
N MET A 446 -1.31 6.89 -29.35
CA MET A 446 -2.72 7.28 -29.52
C MET A 446 -3.53 6.12 -30.09
#